data_AF-A0A8J6UGN5-F1
#
_entry.id   AF-A0A8J6UGN5-F1
#
_cell.length_a   1.000
_cell.length_b   1.000
_cell.length_c   1.000
_cell.angle_alpha   90.00
_cell.angle_beta   90.00
_cell.angle_gamma   90.00
#
_symmetry.space_group_name_H-M   'P 1'
#
loop_
_entity.id
_entity.type
_entity.pdbx_description
1 polymer ?
#
loop_
_entity_poly.entity_id
_entity_poly.type
_entity_poly.pdbx_seq_one_letter_code
_entity_poly.pdbx_strand_id
1 'polypeptide(L)'
;MKQKSSIVWIVVVVVLAVVLLATWGLAAKTSTDNFCVTCHAYEKVSWDHGQHPDIGCIACHSKGIIKDKTAGMRKVYLTLTDQVDPHRDNLPSYLEKTHENCVACHMTEEIVEMLPHFKARHDEYLKATPTCMGCHDAGHTLKLKDLRKEGSRLRI
;
A
#
# COMPACT_ATOMS: atom_id res chain seq x y z
N MET A 1 7.64 -47.96 -16.68
CA MET A 1 6.67 -46.84 -16.80
C MET A 1 6.56 -45.97 -15.53
N LYS A 2 6.52 -46.55 -14.31
CA LYS A 2 6.48 -45.78 -13.04
C LYS A 2 7.60 -44.75 -12.85
N GLN A 3 8.86 -45.11 -13.17
CA GLN A 3 10.03 -44.25 -12.91
C GLN A 3 10.08 -42.97 -13.76
N LYS A 4 9.63 -43.03 -15.03
CA LYS A 4 9.53 -41.85 -15.90
C LYS A 4 8.43 -40.88 -15.44
N SER A 5 7.32 -41.42 -14.92
CA SER A 5 6.24 -40.63 -14.31
C SER A 5 6.73 -39.89 -13.05
N SER A 6 7.50 -40.56 -12.18
CA SER A 6 8.06 -39.93 -10.97
C SER A 6 9.02 -38.77 -11.28
N ILE A 7 9.88 -38.90 -12.30
CA ILE A 7 10.78 -37.81 -12.72
C ILE A 7 9.99 -36.62 -13.27
N VAL A 8 8.97 -36.88 -14.09
CA VAL A 8 8.09 -35.81 -14.61
C VAL A 8 7.40 -35.07 -13.47
N TRP A 9 6.86 -35.77 -12.46
CA TRP A 9 6.26 -35.14 -11.30
C TRP A 9 7.26 -34.32 -10.47
N ILE A 10 8.49 -34.82 -10.29
CA ILE A 10 9.55 -34.06 -9.61
C ILE A 10 9.86 -32.77 -10.38
N VAL A 11 10.03 -32.85 -11.70
CA VAL A 11 10.29 -31.67 -12.54
C VAL A 11 9.14 -30.67 -12.44
N VAL A 12 7.88 -31.12 -12.53
CA VAL A 12 6.70 -30.25 -12.38
C VAL A 12 6.69 -29.56 -11.02
N VAL A 13 6.93 -30.30 -9.93
CA VAL A 13 6.97 -29.73 -8.57
C VAL A 13 8.10 -28.72 -8.42
N VAL A 14 9.29 -29.00 -8.94
CA VAL A 14 10.43 -28.08 -8.90
C VAL A 14 10.12 -26.81 -9.68
N VAL A 15 9.55 -26.92 -10.89
CA VAL A 15 9.16 -25.76 -11.69
C VAL A 15 8.10 -24.93 -10.98
N LEU A 16 7.07 -25.57 -10.41
CA LEU A 16 6.05 -24.87 -9.63
C LEU A 16 6.64 -24.16 -8.41
N ALA A 17 7.55 -24.81 -7.68
CA ALA A 17 8.23 -24.21 -6.54
C ALA A 17 9.05 -22.97 -6.96
N VAL A 18 9.80 -23.06 -8.06
CA VAL A 18 10.57 -21.93 -8.59
C VAL A 18 9.65 -20.77 -8.99
N VAL A 19 8.54 -21.06 -9.67
CA VAL A 19 7.56 -20.03 -10.07
C VAL A 19 6.93 -19.36 -8.84
N LEU A 20 6.53 -20.13 -7.83
CA LEU A 20 5.97 -19.58 -6.60
C LEU A 20 6.97 -18.71 -5.83
N LEU A 21 8.23 -19.15 -5.72
CA LEU A 21 9.28 -18.36 -5.07
C LEU A 21 9.60 -17.08 -5.85
N ALA A 22 9.70 -17.15 -7.18
CA ALA A 22 9.95 -15.98 -8.02
C ALA A 22 8.81 -14.96 -7.94
N THR A 23 7.56 -15.43 -8.03
CA THR A 23 6.37 -14.55 -7.94
C THR A 23 6.26 -13.93 -6.56
N TRP A 24 6.52 -14.68 -5.48
CA TRP A 24 6.58 -14.14 -4.13
C TRP A 24 7.67 -13.08 -3.97
N GLY A 25 8.88 -13.34 -4.47
CA GLY A 25 9.98 -12.39 -4.42
C GLY A 25 9.67 -11.08 -5.16
N LEU A 26 9.06 -11.16 -6.35
CA LEU A 26 8.58 -9.99 -7.08
C LEU A 26 7.49 -9.23 -6.32
N ALA A 27 6.53 -9.96 -5.75
CA ALA A 27 5.46 -9.35 -4.96
C ALA A 27 6.02 -8.61 -3.74
N ALA A 28 6.97 -9.20 -3.02
CA ALA A 28 7.64 -8.56 -1.89
C ALA A 28 8.40 -7.29 -2.34
N LYS A 29 9.20 -7.38 -3.41
CA LYS A 29 9.98 -6.22 -3.91
C LYS A 29 9.08 -5.06 -4.33
N THR A 30 7.98 -5.35 -5.02
CA THR A 30 7.01 -4.35 -5.48
C THR A 30 6.06 -3.86 -4.38
N SER A 31 6.26 -4.30 -3.13
CA SER A 31 5.55 -3.81 -1.93
C SER A 31 6.44 -2.92 -1.06
N THR A 32 7.65 -2.60 -1.51
CA THR A 32 8.60 -1.77 -0.75
C THR A 32 8.46 -0.29 -1.12
N ASP A 33 8.81 0.59 -0.18
CA ASP A 33 8.87 2.03 -0.42
C ASP A 33 9.78 2.36 -1.62
N ASN A 34 10.94 1.70 -1.71
CA ASN A 34 11.86 1.87 -2.84
C ASN A 34 11.22 1.60 -4.20
N PHE A 35 10.25 0.68 -4.29
CA PHE A 35 9.47 0.51 -5.50
C PHE A 35 8.47 1.64 -5.70
N CYS A 36 7.71 2.00 -4.66
CA CYS A 36 6.72 3.09 -4.74
C CYS A 36 7.34 4.43 -5.16
N VAL A 37 8.51 4.79 -4.62
CA VAL A 37 9.18 6.07 -4.91
C VAL A 37 9.68 6.22 -6.33
N THR A 38 9.79 5.12 -7.09
CA THR A 38 10.15 5.19 -8.52
C THR A 38 9.16 6.06 -9.30
N CYS A 39 7.88 6.02 -8.91
CA CYS A 39 6.82 6.83 -9.49
C CYS A 39 6.24 7.86 -8.52
N HIS A 40 6.43 7.74 -7.21
CA HIS A 40 5.80 8.57 -6.17
C HIS A 40 6.83 9.32 -5.30
N ALA A 41 7.86 9.91 -5.92
CA ALA A 41 8.95 10.57 -5.21
C ALA A 41 8.49 11.76 -4.34
N TYR A 42 7.56 12.60 -4.85
CA TYR A 42 7.05 13.75 -4.10
C TYR A 42 6.23 13.32 -2.88
N GLU A 43 5.42 12.28 -3.04
CA GLU A 43 4.65 11.69 -1.95
C GLU A 43 5.58 11.16 -0.86
N LYS A 44 6.69 10.49 -1.22
CA LYS A 44 7.70 10.07 -0.23
C LYS A 44 8.29 11.25 0.53
N VAL A 45 8.74 12.30 -0.17
CA VAL A 45 9.29 13.49 0.51
C VAL A 45 8.28 14.07 1.49
N SER A 46 7.01 14.15 1.08
CA SER A 46 5.93 14.62 1.94
C SER A 46 5.64 13.69 3.12
N TRP A 47 5.78 12.38 2.94
CA TRP A 47 5.64 11.37 4.00
C TRP A 47 6.76 11.43 5.04
N ASP A 48 7.98 11.64 4.57
CA ASP A 48 9.19 11.67 5.41
C ASP A 48 9.22 12.87 6.37
N HIS A 49 8.42 13.89 6.09
CA HIS A 49 8.22 15.05 6.96
C HIS A 49 6.86 15.00 7.70
N GLY A 50 6.14 13.89 7.57
CA GLY A 50 4.87 13.62 8.23
C GLY A 50 5.03 13.01 9.62
N GLN A 51 3.94 12.43 10.13
CA GLN A 51 3.88 11.84 11.48
C GLN A 51 4.34 10.38 11.53
N HIS A 52 4.50 9.71 10.39
CA HIS A 52 4.81 8.27 10.29
C HIS A 52 6.00 7.98 9.35
N PRO A 53 7.13 8.72 9.43
CA PRO A 53 8.22 8.59 8.45
C PRO A 53 8.85 7.18 8.42
N ASP A 54 8.79 6.44 9.53
CA ASP A 54 9.35 5.09 9.66
C ASP A 54 8.39 3.97 9.25
N ILE A 55 7.15 4.31 8.88
CA ILE A 55 6.14 3.35 8.46
C ILE A 55 6.09 3.29 6.94
N GLY A 56 6.24 2.09 6.38
CA GLY A 56 6.24 1.89 4.93
C GLY A 56 4.89 2.18 4.28
N CYS A 57 4.90 2.60 3.00
CA CYS A 57 3.72 3.10 2.30
C CYS A 57 2.56 2.10 2.30
N ILE A 58 2.87 0.80 2.15
CA ILE A 58 1.85 -0.25 2.04
C ILE A 58 1.15 -0.53 3.37
N ALA A 59 1.71 -0.14 4.51
CA ALA A 59 1.03 -0.26 5.80
C ALA A 59 -0.29 0.53 5.81
N CYS A 60 -0.33 1.69 5.13
CA CYS A 60 -1.54 2.51 5.01
C CYS A 60 -2.28 2.27 3.69
N HIS A 61 -1.56 2.00 2.59
CA HIS A 61 -2.14 1.91 1.23
C HIS A 61 -2.54 0.51 0.79
N SER A 62 -2.24 -0.55 1.54
CA SER A 62 -2.59 -1.92 1.15
C SER A 62 -4.08 -2.20 1.24
N LYS A 63 -4.60 -2.91 0.24
CA LYS A 63 -5.89 -3.62 0.27
C LYS A 63 -5.77 -5.12 0.47
N GLY A 64 -4.57 -5.59 0.78
CA GLY A 64 -4.21 -6.99 0.71
C GLY A 64 -3.52 -7.32 -0.62
N ILE A 65 -2.60 -8.28 -0.54
CA ILE A 65 -1.61 -8.56 -1.57
C ILE A 65 -2.21 -8.81 -2.96
N ILE A 66 -3.32 -9.57 -3.06
CA ILE A 66 -3.93 -9.92 -4.35
C ILE A 66 -4.45 -8.67 -5.07
N LYS A 67 -5.17 -7.80 -4.35
CA LYS A 67 -5.76 -6.60 -4.93
C LYS A 67 -4.69 -5.57 -5.28
N ASP A 68 -3.68 -5.43 -4.42
CA ASP A 68 -2.57 -4.51 -4.64
C ASP A 68 -1.77 -4.89 -5.90
N LYS A 69 -1.51 -6.18 -6.11
CA LYS A 69 -0.76 -6.63 -7.30
C LYS A 69 -1.59 -6.59 -8.59
N THR A 70 -2.86 -6.98 -8.54
CA THR A 70 -3.72 -6.94 -9.74
C THR A 70 -4.03 -5.50 -10.18
N ALA A 71 -4.40 -4.62 -9.24
CA ALA A 71 -4.64 -3.21 -9.54
C ALA A 71 -3.33 -2.46 -9.84
N GLY A 72 -2.26 -2.74 -9.10
CA GLY A 72 -0.95 -2.13 -9.30
C GLY A 72 -0.34 -2.45 -10.65
N MET A 73 -0.45 -3.69 -11.14
CA MET A 73 0.03 -4.05 -12.48
C MET A 73 -0.65 -3.24 -13.59
N ARG A 74 -1.97 -3.04 -13.49
CA ARG A 74 -2.71 -2.16 -14.42
C ARG A 74 -2.20 -0.73 -14.34
N LYS A 75 -1.97 -0.20 -13.13
CA LYS A 75 -1.46 1.16 -12.94
C LYS A 75 -0.07 1.35 -13.55
N VAL A 76 0.85 0.42 -13.28
CA VAL A 76 2.20 0.43 -13.90
C VAL A 76 2.09 0.47 -15.41
N TYR A 77 1.25 -0.37 -16.03
CA TYR A 77 1.04 -0.34 -17.48
C TYR A 77 0.53 1.02 -17.97
N LEU A 78 -0.48 1.59 -17.30
CA LEU A 78 -1.06 2.89 -17.67
C LEU A 78 -0.06 4.04 -17.49
N THR A 79 0.78 3.98 -16.46
CA THR A 79 1.85 4.96 -16.22
C THR A 79 2.94 4.86 -17.29
N LEU A 80 3.43 3.66 -17.59
CA LEU A 80 4.48 3.45 -18.61
C LEU A 80 4.01 3.75 -20.03
N THR A 81 2.70 3.70 -20.28
CA THR A 81 2.10 4.08 -21.58
C THR A 81 1.56 5.51 -21.60
N ASP A 82 1.96 6.34 -20.63
CA ASP A 82 1.61 7.77 -20.55
C ASP A 82 0.10 8.07 -20.46
N GLN A 83 -0.71 7.05 -20.16
CA GLN A 83 -2.17 7.17 -20.01
C GLN A 83 -2.57 7.71 -18.64
N VAL A 84 -1.75 7.50 -17.61
CA VAL A 84 -1.99 7.98 -16.23
C VAL A 84 -0.72 8.57 -15.65
N ASP A 85 -0.81 9.80 -15.14
CA ASP A 85 0.22 10.40 -14.30
C ASP A 85 0.15 9.78 -12.90
N PRO A 86 1.20 9.10 -12.40
CA PRO A 86 1.18 8.46 -11.09
C PRO A 86 1.00 9.47 -9.95
N HIS A 87 1.42 10.74 -10.10
CA HIS A 87 1.26 11.77 -9.06
C HIS A 87 -0.14 12.39 -9.02
N ARG A 88 -0.92 12.17 -10.09
CA ARG A 88 -2.30 12.65 -10.22
C ARG A 88 -3.28 11.51 -10.45
N ASP A 89 -2.81 10.27 -10.33
CA ASP A 89 -3.67 9.13 -10.14
C ASP A 89 -4.44 9.47 -8.87
N ASN A 90 -5.75 9.65 -9.03
CA ASN A 90 -6.66 9.46 -7.93
C ASN A 90 -6.53 7.98 -7.59
N LEU A 91 -5.40 7.59 -6.96
CA LEU A 91 -5.28 6.41 -6.13
C LEU A 91 -6.60 6.44 -5.40
N PRO A 92 -7.54 5.52 -5.69
CA PRO A 92 -8.85 5.67 -5.13
C PRO A 92 -8.54 5.71 -3.65
N SER A 93 -8.78 6.86 -3.02
CA SER A 93 -8.38 7.07 -1.65
C SER A 93 -9.24 6.07 -0.95
N TYR A 94 -8.64 4.96 -0.55
CA TYR A 94 -9.38 3.82 -0.08
C TYR A 94 -9.69 4.11 1.37
N LEU A 95 -10.47 5.16 1.59
CA LEU A 95 -10.60 5.85 2.85
C LEU A 95 -11.00 4.85 3.94
N GLU A 96 -11.91 3.93 3.61
CA GLU A 96 -12.35 2.85 4.49
C GLU A 96 -11.19 1.89 4.82
N LYS A 97 -10.42 1.47 3.81
CA LYS A 97 -9.32 0.53 4.02
C LYS A 97 -8.14 1.16 4.75
N THR A 98 -7.82 2.42 4.44
CA THR A 98 -6.82 3.18 5.18
C THR A 98 -7.28 3.41 6.62
N HIS A 99 -8.58 3.66 6.86
CA HIS A 99 -9.14 3.70 8.20
C HIS A 99 -8.96 2.38 8.95
N GLU A 100 -9.27 1.24 8.33
CA GLU A 100 -8.99 -0.08 8.92
C GLU A 100 -7.51 -0.25 9.27
N ASN A 101 -6.61 0.22 8.40
CA ASN A 101 -5.17 0.17 8.64
C ASN A 101 -4.75 1.10 9.82
N CYS A 102 -5.39 2.26 9.99
CA CYS A 102 -5.21 3.10 11.19
C CYS A 102 -5.65 2.37 12.46
N VAL A 103 -6.84 1.73 12.42
CA VAL A 103 -7.40 0.95 13.54
C VAL A 103 -6.48 -0.21 13.92
N ALA A 104 -5.88 -0.89 12.94
CA ALA A 104 -4.97 -2.01 13.17
C ALA A 104 -3.73 -1.65 14.01
N CYS A 105 -3.33 -0.37 14.04
CA CYS A 105 -2.19 0.10 14.83
C CYS A 105 -2.62 0.90 16.07
N HIS A 106 -3.67 1.73 15.96
CA HIS A 106 -4.04 2.68 17.02
C HIS A 106 -5.21 2.24 17.89
N MET A 107 -5.90 1.15 17.52
CA MET A 107 -7.09 0.62 18.21
C MET A 107 -6.96 -0.90 18.38
N THR A 108 -5.75 -1.38 18.68
CA THR A 108 -5.53 -2.78 19.04
C THR A 108 -6.33 -3.14 20.30
N GLU A 109 -6.61 -4.44 20.48
CA GLU A 109 -7.34 -4.92 21.67
C GLU A 109 -6.68 -4.42 22.96
N GLU A 110 -5.35 -4.52 23.04
CA GLU A 110 -4.55 -4.03 24.16
C GLU A 110 -4.76 -2.52 24.44
N ILE A 111 -4.69 -1.67 23.40
CA ILE A 111 -4.87 -0.22 23.55
C ILE A 111 -6.29 0.09 24.03
N VAL A 112 -7.29 -0.59 23.47
CA VAL A 112 -8.69 -0.36 23.79
C VAL A 112 -9.03 -0.81 25.21
N GLU A 113 -8.46 -1.93 25.66
CA GLU A 113 -8.61 -2.44 27.03
C GLU A 113 -7.97 -1.50 28.06
N MET A 114 -6.79 -0.94 27.76
CA MET A 114 -6.12 0.03 28.63
C MET A 114 -6.82 1.40 28.66
N LEU A 115 -7.48 1.79 27.58
CA LEU A 115 -8.07 3.13 27.40
C LEU A 115 -9.55 3.07 26.97
N PRO A 116 -10.45 2.53 27.80
CA PRO A 116 -11.85 2.33 27.41
C PRO A 116 -12.59 3.63 27.11
N HIS A 117 -12.28 4.72 27.82
CA HIS A 117 -12.85 6.05 27.55
C HIS A 117 -12.34 6.67 26.25
N PHE A 118 -11.12 6.34 25.82
CA PHE A 118 -10.58 6.79 24.53
C PHE A 118 -11.35 6.12 23.38
N LYS A 119 -11.55 4.80 23.46
CA LYS A 119 -12.33 4.04 22.48
C LYS A 119 -13.78 4.55 22.39
N ALA A 120 -14.47 4.68 23.53
CA ALA A 120 -15.86 5.13 23.55
C ALA A 120 -16.06 6.51 22.90
N ARG A 121 -15.12 7.45 23.10
CA ARG A 121 -15.16 8.76 22.44
C ARG A 121 -14.90 8.67 20.93
N HIS A 122 -13.93 7.87 20.51
CA HIS A 122 -13.65 7.69 19.08
C HIS A 122 -14.80 6.98 18.36
N ASP A 123 -15.48 6.04 19.01
CA ASP A 123 -16.69 5.42 18.47
C ASP A 123 -17.80 6.45 18.24
N GLU A 124 -17.96 7.42 19.14
CA GLU A 124 -18.90 8.52 18.95
C GLU A 124 -18.49 9.44 17.80
N TYR A 125 -17.21 9.82 17.72
CA TYR A 125 -16.71 10.66 16.62
C TYR A 125 -16.86 10.00 15.25
N LEU A 126 -16.66 8.69 15.16
CA LEU A 126 -16.82 7.93 13.92
C LEU A 126 -18.27 7.84 13.42
N LYS A 127 -19.26 8.23 14.23
CA LYS A 127 -20.65 8.44 13.73
C LYS A 127 -20.78 9.68 12.86
N ALA A 128 -19.92 10.69 13.06
CA ALA A 128 -19.96 11.97 12.36
C ALA A 128 -18.93 12.06 11.22
N THR A 129 -17.80 11.36 11.32
CA THR A 129 -16.81 11.25 10.25
C THR A 129 -16.57 9.77 9.89
N PRO A 130 -16.62 9.39 8.60
CA PRO A 130 -16.50 7.99 8.20
C PRO A 130 -15.11 7.40 8.42
N THR A 131 -14.08 8.23 8.67
CA THR A 131 -12.70 7.76 8.85
C THR A 131 -11.91 8.61 9.85
N CYS A 132 -10.82 8.04 10.37
CA CYS A 132 -9.84 8.77 11.19
C CYS A 132 -9.31 10.02 10.46
N MET A 133 -9.11 9.93 9.14
CA MET A 133 -8.58 11.03 8.34
C MET A 133 -9.55 12.19 8.15
N GLY A 134 -10.83 12.04 8.50
CA GLY A 134 -11.77 13.16 8.50
C GLY A 134 -11.46 14.19 9.60
N CYS A 135 -10.63 13.84 10.59
CA CYS A 135 -10.11 14.78 11.57
C CYS A 135 -8.58 14.79 11.67
N HIS A 136 -7.92 13.66 11.41
CA HIS A 136 -6.47 13.50 11.54
C HIS A 136 -5.75 13.58 10.20
N ASP A 137 -4.89 14.58 10.03
CA ASP A 137 -3.92 14.60 8.93
C ASP A 137 -2.65 13.84 9.35
N ALA A 138 -2.76 12.51 9.39
CA ALA A 138 -1.72 11.61 9.89
C ALA A 138 -0.68 11.22 8.81
N GLY A 139 -0.85 11.70 7.58
CA GLY A 139 -0.11 11.23 6.42
C GLY A 139 0.85 12.26 5.82
N HIS A 140 0.71 12.45 4.52
CA HIS A 140 1.54 13.34 3.72
C HIS A 140 1.39 14.80 4.13
N THR A 141 2.50 15.48 4.49
CA THR A 141 2.51 16.94 4.66
C THR A 141 2.03 17.63 3.38
N LEU A 142 0.79 18.15 3.38
CA LEU A 142 0.11 18.66 2.19
C LEU A 142 0.92 19.73 1.45
N LYS A 143 1.53 20.68 2.18
CA LYS A 143 2.37 21.73 1.58
C LYS A 143 3.51 21.17 0.73
N LEU A 144 4.12 20.06 1.15
CA LEU A 144 5.21 19.41 0.41
C LEU A 144 4.70 18.54 -0.73
N LYS A 145 3.57 17.85 -0.52
CA LYS A 145 2.89 17.06 -1.56
C LYS A 145 2.47 17.95 -2.73
N ASP A 146 2.00 19.16 -2.43
CA ASP A 146 1.50 20.12 -3.41
C ASP A 146 2.63 20.83 -4.20
N LEU A 147 3.91 20.61 -3.85
CA LEU A 147 5.05 21.05 -4.65
C LEU A 147 5.23 20.26 -5.96
N ARG A 148 4.43 19.20 -6.17
CA ARG A 148 4.36 18.47 -7.43
C ARG A 148 4.08 19.45 -8.59
N LYS A 149 5.06 19.69 -9.46
CA LYS A 149 4.89 20.62 -10.59
C LYS A 149 3.94 20.02 -11.63
N GLU A 150 3.04 20.84 -12.16
CA GLU A 150 2.20 20.41 -13.28
C GLU A 150 3.07 20.05 -14.51
N GLY A 151 2.84 18.86 -15.06
CA GLY A 151 3.50 18.42 -16.29
C GLY A 151 4.91 17.86 -16.14
N SER A 152 5.51 17.87 -14.93
CA SER A 152 6.78 17.17 -14.70
C SER A 152 6.55 15.67 -14.54
N ARG A 153 6.56 14.94 -15.66
CA ARG A 153 6.64 13.48 -15.63
C ARG A 153 8.09 13.09 -15.37
N LEU A 154 8.34 12.32 -14.31
CA LEU A 154 9.58 11.54 -14.22
C LEU A 154 9.57 10.57 -15.41
N ARG A 155 10.35 10.89 -16.45
CA ARG A 155 10.68 9.92 -17.48
C ARG A 155 11.63 8.93 -16.83
N ILE A 156 11.09 7.80 -16.39
CA ILE A 156 11.86 6.64 -15.94
C ILE A 156 12.46 5.96 -17.17
#